data_AF-A0A1V1PE38-F1
#
_entry.id   AF-A0A1V1PE38-F1
#
_cell.length_a   1.000
_cell.length_b   1.000
_cell.length_c   1.000
_cell.angle_alpha   90.00
_cell.angle_beta   90.00
_cell.angle_gamma   90.00
#
_symmetry.space_group_name_H-M   'P 1'
#
loop_
_entity.id
_entity.type
_entity.pdbx_description
1 polymer ?
#
loop_
_entity_poly.entity_id
_entity_poly.type
_entity_poly.pdbx_seq_one_letter_code
_entity_poly.pdbx_strand_id
1 'polypeptide(L)'
;MSVHQSEYFSFAGFVAKALQTREIRKAIDSVITEIINQWEKGNTVKSIISNPAKWFVNKIFSKPEDSQQKNELLPLIKRLDLIEHIGVIAPVFMNGLSEIINTIAVSLENASLDKQKQFFEHLASSVNPERLAQTITAFEKATDAIHRNNPTFFSEKAIPGIRSFIENTDFSDLKKLVGHSKEDINSMVKGLNDLLVEFPGKLITGLSFIPEVSNHILIYFKDLIYRFTLLPADILTDILISLFKELDDKTIGACINNVNALIRQVHTGSALIGEPGAPKFSSDLLEKLTTIQSEINNELLLKSGNALIDGKEVIQKTFNALLNNDQEFLKVHLHHLILSYNSKITVLKEKIDIIDELNEDDSESLASIISEINVSDLAEMINTFFFILNTLQDHSPQMLQKIISEFTNPLDLNEIENTLKTIMLDNSTSIGPLIRTMFPIIVDRLIDCLSAENDDNDEKIDNARKKVCQFIMGKEV
;
A
#
# COMPACT_ATOMS: atom_id res chain seq x y z
N MET A 1 -44.59 26.59 48.64
CA MET A 1 -43.42 26.25 47.80
C MET A 1 -42.32 25.77 48.71
N SER A 2 -42.24 24.45 48.96
CA SER A 2 -41.14 23.83 49.69
C SER A 2 -39.95 23.67 48.75
N VAL A 3 -38.84 24.33 49.06
CA VAL A 3 -37.55 24.09 48.42
C VAL A 3 -37.17 22.64 48.74
N HIS A 4 -37.29 21.73 47.77
CA HIS A 4 -36.67 20.41 47.87
C HIS A 4 -35.16 20.66 47.97
N GLN A 5 -34.62 20.51 49.17
CA GLN A 5 -33.18 20.31 49.36
C GLN A 5 -32.81 19.08 48.54
N SER A 6 -32.17 19.27 47.39
CA SER A 6 -31.51 18.18 46.70
C SER A 6 -30.41 17.70 47.65
N GLU A 7 -30.61 16.54 48.29
CA GLU A 7 -29.55 15.88 49.04
C GLU A 7 -28.33 15.77 48.13
N TYR A 8 -27.26 16.49 48.46
CA TYR A 8 -25.99 16.38 47.75
C TYR A 8 -25.55 14.91 47.80
N PHE A 9 -25.62 14.25 46.66
CA PHE A 9 -25.25 12.85 46.54
C PHE A 9 -23.73 12.73 46.62
N SER A 10 -23.21 12.53 47.84
CA SER A 10 -21.77 12.42 48.07
C SER A 10 -21.19 11.16 47.41
N PHE A 11 -19.91 11.19 47.03
CA PHE A 11 -19.19 10.01 46.54
C PHE A 11 -19.25 8.84 47.54
N ALA A 12 -19.17 9.12 48.84
CA ALA A 12 -19.36 8.11 49.87
C ALA A 12 -20.76 7.48 49.81
N GLY A 13 -21.79 8.29 49.54
CA GLY A 13 -23.15 7.82 49.26
C GLY A 13 -23.25 6.98 47.99
N PHE A 14 -22.51 7.33 46.93
CA PHE A 14 -22.39 6.50 45.73
C PHE A 14 -21.76 5.16 46.04
N VAL A 15 -20.55 5.14 46.60
CA VAL A 15 -19.81 3.91 46.94
C VAL A 15 -20.65 3.05 47.87
N ALA A 16 -21.28 3.64 48.88
CA ALA A 16 -22.18 2.90 49.78
C ALA A 16 -23.35 2.27 49.03
N LYS A 17 -23.98 2.96 48.07
CA LYS A 17 -25.06 2.39 47.24
C LYS A 17 -24.54 1.38 46.21
N ALA A 18 -23.37 1.62 45.61
CA ALA A 18 -22.74 0.71 44.65
C ALA A 18 -22.33 -0.61 45.33
N LEU A 19 -21.71 -0.54 46.51
CA LEU A 19 -21.43 -1.70 47.37
C LEU A 19 -22.70 -2.41 47.85
N GLN A 20 -23.87 -1.78 47.73
CA GLN A 20 -25.15 -2.42 47.99
C GLN A 20 -25.74 -3.15 46.78
N THR A 21 -25.25 -2.88 45.57
CA THR A 21 -25.72 -3.51 44.34
C THR A 21 -25.30 -4.97 44.26
N ARG A 22 -26.18 -5.80 43.69
CA ARG A 22 -25.97 -7.24 43.58
C ARG A 22 -24.70 -7.58 42.82
N GLU A 23 -24.39 -6.83 41.77
CA GLU A 23 -23.23 -7.05 40.89
C GLU A 23 -21.92 -6.86 41.66
N ILE A 24 -21.75 -5.70 42.33
CA ILE A 24 -20.55 -5.39 43.10
C ILE A 24 -20.44 -6.31 44.32
N ARG A 25 -21.56 -6.61 44.99
CA ARG A 25 -21.56 -7.57 46.11
C ARG A 25 -21.14 -8.96 45.67
N LYS A 26 -21.68 -9.48 44.56
CA LYS A 26 -21.28 -10.80 44.04
C LYS A 26 -19.81 -10.83 43.63
N ALA A 27 -19.30 -9.76 43.04
CA ALA A 27 -17.87 -9.65 42.69
C ALA A 27 -16.99 -9.62 43.95
N ILE A 28 -17.32 -8.79 44.93
CA ILE A 28 -16.60 -8.69 46.21
C ILE A 28 -16.68 -10.00 46.99
N ASP A 29 -17.86 -10.61 47.07
CA ASP A 29 -18.09 -11.91 47.72
C ASP A 29 -17.23 -12.99 47.08
N SER A 30 -17.20 -13.07 45.75
CA SER A 30 -16.38 -14.04 45.02
C SER A 30 -14.89 -13.83 45.30
N VAL A 31 -14.40 -12.59 45.25
CA VAL A 31 -12.98 -12.26 45.49
C VAL A 31 -12.59 -12.52 46.94
N ILE A 32 -13.36 -12.03 47.91
CA ILE A 32 -13.06 -12.19 49.33
C ILE A 32 -13.16 -13.65 49.74
N THR A 33 -14.21 -14.36 49.29
CA THR A 33 -14.38 -15.79 49.58
C THR A 33 -13.20 -16.60 49.02
N GLU A 34 -12.73 -16.29 47.81
CA GLU A 34 -11.54 -16.94 47.25
C GLU A 34 -10.27 -16.61 48.04
N ILE A 35 -10.04 -15.35 48.43
CA ILE A 35 -8.91 -14.96 49.29
C ILE A 35 -8.93 -15.75 50.61
N ILE A 36 -10.10 -15.84 51.25
CA ILE A 36 -10.26 -16.56 52.52
C ILE A 36 -10.04 -18.07 52.32
N ASN A 37 -10.57 -18.64 51.23
CA ASN A 37 -10.36 -20.05 50.89
C ASN A 37 -8.89 -20.37 50.64
N GLN A 38 -8.16 -19.51 49.92
CA GLN A 38 -6.73 -19.66 49.67
C GLN A 38 -5.92 -19.50 50.95
N TRP A 39 -6.29 -18.56 51.83
CA TRP A 39 -5.64 -18.38 53.12
C TRP A 39 -5.80 -19.59 54.04
N GLU A 40 -6.95 -20.25 54.00
CA GLU A 40 -7.26 -21.44 54.80
C GLU A 40 -6.47 -22.69 54.39
N LYS A 41 -6.08 -22.82 53.11
CA LYS A 41 -5.42 -24.03 52.59
C LYS A 41 -4.17 -24.39 53.40
N GLY A 42 -4.22 -25.57 54.03
CA GLY A 42 -3.08 -26.21 54.69
C GLY A 42 -2.86 -25.86 56.17
N ASN A 43 -3.77 -25.15 56.85
CA ASN A 43 -3.61 -24.84 58.28
C ASN A 43 -4.95 -24.85 59.06
N THR A 44 -5.06 -25.76 60.04
CA THR A 44 -6.24 -25.96 60.89
C THR A 44 -6.60 -24.72 61.71
N VAL A 45 -5.60 -23.96 62.16
CA VAL A 45 -5.83 -22.71 62.92
C VAL A 45 -6.39 -21.62 62.00
N LYS A 46 -5.91 -21.54 60.76
CA LYS A 46 -6.46 -20.60 59.76
C LYS A 46 -7.90 -20.96 59.39
N SER A 47 -8.25 -22.25 59.33
CA SER A 47 -9.65 -22.69 59.13
C SER A 47 -10.58 -22.24 60.25
N ILE A 48 -10.12 -22.29 61.50
CA ILE A 48 -10.90 -21.82 62.65
C ILE A 48 -11.16 -20.31 62.58
N ILE A 49 -10.19 -19.53 62.09
CA ILE A 49 -10.32 -18.06 61.95
C ILE A 49 -11.06 -17.68 60.65
N SER A 50 -10.93 -18.48 59.59
CA SER A 50 -11.58 -18.24 58.30
C SER A 50 -13.09 -18.44 58.38
N ASN A 51 -13.58 -19.39 59.18
CA ASN A 51 -15.01 -19.69 59.31
C ASN A 51 -15.85 -18.47 59.77
N PRO A 52 -15.47 -17.73 60.84
CA PRO A 52 -16.11 -16.47 61.20
C PRO A 52 -16.03 -15.40 60.10
N ALA A 53 -14.91 -15.32 59.40
CA ALA A 53 -14.73 -14.36 58.31
C ALA A 53 -15.62 -14.68 57.11
N LYS A 54 -15.69 -15.94 56.66
CA LYS A 54 -16.61 -16.42 55.62
C LYS A 54 -18.06 -16.18 56.00
N TRP A 55 -18.42 -16.47 57.26
CA TRP A 55 -19.77 -16.19 57.75
C TRP A 55 -20.09 -14.69 57.71
N PHE A 56 -19.15 -13.83 58.12
CA PHE A 56 -19.33 -12.38 58.11
C PHE A 56 -19.48 -11.83 56.68
N VAL A 57 -18.65 -12.31 55.74
CA VAL A 57 -18.71 -11.97 54.32
C VAL A 57 -20.05 -12.42 53.74
N ASN A 58 -20.44 -13.68 53.93
CA ASN A 58 -21.74 -14.19 53.48
C ASN A 58 -22.90 -13.39 54.10
N LYS A 59 -22.80 -13.00 55.38
CA LYS A 59 -23.85 -12.23 56.04
C LYS A 59 -24.00 -10.81 55.49
N ILE A 60 -22.88 -10.17 55.12
CA ILE A 60 -22.88 -8.80 54.58
C ILE A 60 -23.27 -8.80 53.11
N PHE A 61 -22.79 -9.76 52.33
CA PHE A 61 -22.87 -9.74 50.88
C PHE A 61 -23.96 -10.66 50.29
N SER A 62 -24.40 -11.71 51.01
CA SER A 62 -25.37 -12.71 50.53
C SER A 62 -26.82 -12.50 51.03
N LYS A 63 -27.29 -11.25 51.18
CA LYS A 63 -28.72 -10.99 51.54
C LYS A 63 -29.68 -11.72 50.56
N PRO A 64 -30.82 -12.23 51.04
CA PRO A 64 -31.71 -13.12 50.28
C PRO A 64 -32.23 -12.46 48.99
N GLU A 65 -32.26 -13.24 47.90
CA GLU A 65 -32.58 -12.80 46.53
C GLU A 65 -33.97 -12.17 46.36
N ASP A 66 -34.89 -12.41 47.30
CA ASP A 66 -36.31 -12.07 47.17
C ASP A 66 -36.67 -10.59 47.42
N SER A 67 -35.75 -9.75 47.92
CA SER A 67 -36.06 -8.34 48.21
C SER A 67 -35.50 -7.32 47.21
N GLN A 68 -34.93 -7.75 46.07
CA GLN A 68 -34.08 -6.88 45.24
C GLN A 68 -34.55 -6.79 43.79
N GLN A 69 -34.78 -5.55 43.33
CA GLN A 69 -35.08 -5.27 41.92
C GLN A 69 -33.85 -5.63 41.07
N LYS A 70 -34.06 -6.35 39.96
CA LYS A 70 -32.99 -6.68 38.99
C LYS A 70 -32.30 -5.39 38.52
N ASN A 71 -30.97 -5.34 38.66
CA ASN A 71 -30.05 -4.33 38.14
C ASN A 71 -30.13 -2.94 38.81
N GLU A 72 -29.91 -2.82 40.12
CA GLU A 72 -29.87 -1.51 40.83
C GLU A 72 -28.65 -0.64 40.48
N LEU A 73 -27.56 -1.23 40.00
CA LEU A 73 -26.34 -0.48 39.62
C LEU A 73 -26.57 0.39 38.38
N LEU A 74 -27.33 -0.10 37.40
CA LEU A 74 -27.54 0.62 36.15
C LEU A 74 -28.39 1.90 36.31
N PRO A 75 -29.51 1.91 37.05
CA PRO A 75 -30.24 3.11 37.43
C PRO A 75 -29.40 4.09 38.25
N LEU A 76 -28.52 3.60 39.14
CA LEU A 76 -27.59 4.45 39.88
C LEU A 76 -26.61 5.14 38.93
N ILE A 77 -25.97 4.41 38.02
CA ILE A 77 -24.99 4.97 37.06
C ILE A 77 -25.65 5.91 36.04
N LYS A 78 -26.93 5.71 35.69
CA LYS A 78 -27.67 6.57 34.76
C LYS A 78 -27.97 7.98 35.29
N ARG A 79 -27.65 8.28 36.54
CA ARG A 79 -27.84 9.60 37.16
C ARG A 79 -26.79 10.58 36.63
N LEU A 80 -27.24 11.67 35.99
CA LEU A 80 -26.37 12.64 35.33
C LEU A 80 -25.40 13.35 36.30
N ASP A 81 -25.88 13.67 37.51
CA ASP A 81 -25.10 14.22 38.63
C ASP A 81 -23.96 13.30 39.07
N LEU A 82 -24.10 12.00 38.82
CA LEU A 82 -23.15 10.99 39.18
C LEU A 82 -22.05 10.82 38.13
N ILE A 83 -22.33 11.14 36.86
CA ILE A 83 -21.34 11.08 35.77
C ILE A 83 -20.21 12.08 36.02
N GLU A 84 -20.51 13.28 36.50
CA GLU A 84 -19.50 14.30 36.85
C GLU A 84 -18.59 13.80 37.99
N HIS A 85 -19.18 13.21 39.03
CA HIS A 85 -18.42 12.62 40.13
C HIS A 85 -17.63 11.38 39.70
N ILE A 86 -18.19 10.53 38.83
CA ILE A 86 -17.46 9.42 38.21
C ILE A 86 -16.27 9.95 37.44
N GLY A 87 -16.37 11.06 36.71
CA GLY A 87 -15.24 11.67 36.00
C GLY A 87 -14.06 12.02 36.93
N VAL A 88 -14.34 12.47 38.16
CA VAL A 88 -13.32 12.80 39.16
C VAL A 88 -12.68 11.54 39.78
N ILE A 89 -13.46 10.48 39.99
CA ILE A 89 -12.96 9.23 40.60
C ILE A 89 -12.39 8.26 39.55
N ALA A 90 -12.81 8.36 38.29
CA ALA A 90 -12.41 7.46 37.22
C ALA A 90 -10.90 7.29 37.13
N PRO A 91 -10.05 8.35 37.21
CA PRO A 91 -8.60 8.16 37.22
C PRO A 91 -8.10 7.29 38.37
N VAL A 92 -8.62 7.46 39.59
CA VAL A 92 -8.23 6.65 40.76
C VAL A 92 -8.62 5.19 40.55
N PHE A 93 -9.84 4.97 40.03
CA PHE A 93 -10.32 3.62 39.71
C PHE A 93 -9.51 2.99 38.57
N MET A 94 -9.20 3.72 37.51
CA MET A 94 -8.41 3.24 36.37
C MET A 94 -6.97 2.90 36.78
N ASN A 95 -6.35 3.70 37.66
CA ASN A 95 -5.03 3.39 38.21
C ASN A 95 -5.07 2.12 39.06
N GLY A 96 -6.07 1.98 39.94
CA GLY A 96 -6.26 0.76 40.73
C GLY A 96 -6.52 -0.47 39.85
N LEU A 97 -7.34 -0.34 38.81
CA LEU A 97 -7.53 -1.39 37.81
C LEU A 97 -6.23 -1.72 37.07
N SER A 98 -5.43 -0.73 36.71
CA SER A 98 -4.14 -0.93 36.06
C SER A 98 -3.17 -1.71 36.96
N GLU A 99 -3.11 -1.39 38.26
CA GLU A 99 -2.32 -2.15 39.23
C GLU A 99 -2.81 -3.60 39.40
N ILE A 100 -4.14 -3.80 39.42
CA ILE A 100 -4.74 -5.13 39.46
C ILE A 100 -4.38 -5.92 38.19
N ILE A 101 -4.55 -5.31 37.00
CA ILE A 101 -4.20 -5.92 35.71
C ILE A 101 -2.71 -6.27 35.68
N ASN A 102 -1.84 -5.37 36.14
CA ASN A 102 -0.41 -5.63 36.22
C ASN A 102 -0.09 -6.79 37.17
N THR A 103 -0.74 -6.84 38.33
CA THR A 103 -0.58 -7.93 39.30
C THR A 103 -1.06 -9.26 38.72
N ILE A 104 -2.19 -9.26 38.00
CA ILE A 104 -2.69 -10.43 37.28
C ILE A 104 -1.71 -10.85 36.20
N ALA A 105 -1.18 -9.91 35.40
CA ALA A 105 -0.22 -10.19 34.33
C ALA A 105 1.06 -10.85 34.88
N VAL A 106 1.66 -10.28 35.93
CA VAL A 106 2.83 -10.86 36.62
C VAL A 106 2.50 -12.23 37.23
N SER A 107 1.30 -12.39 37.79
CA SER A 107 0.87 -13.69 38.34
C SER A 107 0.66 -14.74 37.26
N LEU A 108 0.13 -14.35 36.10
CA LEU A 108 -0.08 -15.22 34.94
C LEU A 108 1.26 -15.60 34.30
N GLU A 109 2.21 -14.68 34.19
CA GLU A 109 3.57 -14.93 33.71
C GLU A 109 4.24 -16.07 34.50
N ASN A 110 4.01 -16.10 35.82
CA ASN A 110 4.53 -17.13 36.71
C ASN A 110 3.64 -18.38 36.83
N ALA A 111 2.47 -18.40 36.18
CA ALA A 111 1.55 -19.54 36.22
C ALA A 111 1.91 -20.63 35.21
N SER A 112 1.40 -21.85 35.40
CA SER A 112 1.51 -22.92 34.42
C SER A 112 0.71 -22.59 33.15
N LEU A 113 1.15 -23.09 32.00
CA LEU A 113 0.49 -22.86 30.70
C LEU A 113 -1.01 -23.22 30.72
N ASP A 114 -1.40 -24.32 31.38
CA ASP A 114 -2.81 -24.71 31.47
C ASP A 114 -3.66 -23.68 32.22
N LYS A 115 -3.11 -23.02 33.25
CA LYS A 115 -3.81 -21.98 34.00
C LYS A 115 -3.92 -20.69 33.19
N GLN A 116 -2.87 -20.36 32.43
CA GLN A 116 -2.91 -19.22 31.50
C GLN A 116 -4.01 -19.43 30.46
N LYS A 117 -4.07 -20.61 29.83
CA LYS A 117 -5.13 -20.96 28.86
C LYS A 117 -6.53 -20.86 29.46
N GLN A 118 -6.76 -21.50 30.61
CA GLN A 118 -8.05 -21.45 31.31
C GLN A 118 -8.46 -20.01 31.64
N PHE A 119 -7.51 -19.16 32.04
CA PHE A 119 -7.78 -17.75 32.29
C PHE A 119 -8.29 -17.03 31.03
N PHE A 120 -7.59 -17.19 29.89
CA PHE A 120 -8.00 -16.54 28.64
C PHE A 120 -9.30 -17.11 28.06
N GLU A 121 -9.54 -18.41 28.18
CA GLU A 121 -10.82 -19.03 27.79
C GLU A 121 -11.99 -18.50 28.63
N HIS A 122 -11.80 -18.37 29.94
CA HIS A 122 -12.81 -17.80 30.82
C HIS A 122 -13.06 -16.32 30.51
N LEU A 123 -11.99 -15.57 30.24
CA LEU A 123 -12.10 -14.16 29.85
C LEU A 123 -12.89 -14.03 28.54
N ALA A 124 -12.52 -14.79 27.49
CA ALA A 124 -13.19 -14.75 26.20
C ALA A 124 -14.67 -15.14 26.27
N SER A 125 -15.01 -16.18 27.04
CA SER A 125 -16.40 -16.64 27.21
C SER A 125 -17.26 -15.72 28.08
N SER A 126 -16.65 -14.87 28.92
CA SER A 126 -17.36 -13.94 29.80
C SER A 126 -17.82 -12.65 29.09
N VAL A 127 -17.26 -12.32 27.93
CA VAL A 127 -17.62 -11.12 27.17
C VAL A 127 -18.94 -11.35 26.44
N ASN A 128 -19.94 -10.50 26.68
CA ASN A 128 -21.20 -10.51 25.94
C ASN A 128 -21.08 -9.58 24.71
N PRO A 129 -21.03 -10.12 23.46
CA PRO A 129 -20.79 -9.31 22.27
C PRO A 129 -21.88 -8.27 21.99
N GLU A 130 -23.15 -8.59 22.28
CA GLU A 130 -24.27 -7.67 22.07
C GLU A 130 -24.16 -6.43 22.97
N ARG A 131 -23.81 -6.64 24.24
CA ARG A 131 -23.60 -5.54 25.18
C ARG A 131 -22.37 -4.70 24.82
N LEU A 132 -21.30 -5.34 24.34
CA LEU A 132 -20.13 -4.65 23.84
C LEU A 132 -20.49 -3.75 22.65
N ALA A 133 -21.24 -4.26 21.68
CA ALA A 133 -21.71 -3.48 20.53
C ALA A 133 -22.57 -2.28 20.95
N GLN A 134 -23.54 -2.48 21.85
CA GLN A 134 -24.36 -1.38 22.40
C GLN A 134 -23.51 -0.31 23.11
N THR A 135 -22.49 -0.77 23.83
CA THR A 135 -21.55 0.12 24.54
C THR A 135 -20.72 0.93 23.56
N ILE A 136 -20.19 0.31 22.51
CA ILE A 136 -19.46 1.00 21.44
C ILE A 136 -20.34 2.07 20.79
N THR A 137 -21.59 1.77 20.44
CA THR A 137 -22.53 2.76 19.88
C THR A 137 -22.84 3.91 20.85
N ALA A 138 -22.90 3.64 22.16
CA ALA A 138 -23.10 4.70 23.15
C ALA A 138 -21.85 5.62 23.25
N PHE A 139 -20.66 5.02 23.23
CA PHE A 139 -19.39 5.77 23.19
C PHE A 139 -19.22 6.58 21.92
N GLU A 140 -19.61 6.06 20.76
CA GLU A 140 -19.62 6.77 19.48
C GLU A 140 -20.42 8.08 19.60
N LYS A 141 -21.65 8.01 20.09
CA LYS A 141 -22.52 9.19 20.27
C LYS A 141 -21.94 10.20 21.25
N ALA A 142 -21.36 9.74 22.36
CA ALA A 142 -20.72 10.63 23.33
C ALA A 142 -19.46 11.30 22.76
N THR A 143 -18.66 10.53 22.01
CA THR A 143 -17.43 11.01 21.35
C THR A 143 -17.76 12.04 20.28
N ASP A 144 -18.77 11.79 19.44
CA ASP A 144 -19.25 12.74 18.43
C ASP A 144 -19.72 14.06 19.08
N ALA A 145 -20.47 13.98 20.18
CA ALA A 145 -20.91 15.17 20.91
C ALA A 145 -19.74 16.00 21.47
N ILE A 146 -18.69 15.35 21.98
CA ILE A 146 -17.47 16.03 22.44
C ILE A 146 -16.73 16.64 21.25
N HIS A 147 -16.53 15.86 20.18
CA HIS A 147 -15.75 16.25 19.00
C HIS A 147 -16.37 17.45 18.27
N ARG A 148 -17.70 17.54 18.17
CA ARG A 148 -18.40 18.71 17.60
C ARG A 148 -18.11 20.01 18.34
N ASN A 149 -17.86 19.94 19.64
CA ASN A 149 -17.58 21.12 20.47
C ASN A 149 -16.08 21.40 20.61
N ASN A 150 -15.25 20.36 20.66
CA ASN A 150 -13.81 20.45 20.73
C ASN A 150 -13.16 19.28 19.95
N PRO A 151 -12.84 19.50 18.65
CA PRO A 151 -12.28 18.45 17.80
C PRO A 151 -10.94 17.88 18.31
N THR A 152 -10.13 18.68 19.02
CA THR A 152 -8.79 18.29 19.48
C THR A 152 -8.77 17.76 20.91
N PHE A 153 -9.93 17.68 21.59
CA PHE A 153 -10.01 17.28 22.99
C PHE A 153 -9.26 15.97 23.30
N PHE A 154 -9.49 14.93 22.49
CA PHE A 154 -8.89 13.62 22.74
C PHE A 154 -7.39 13.60 22.46
N SER A 155 -6.91 14.25 21.40
CA SER A 155 -5.48 14.26 21.08
C SER A 155 -4.67 15.01 22.14
N GLU A 156 -5.16 16.17 22.61
CA GLU A 156 -4.52 16.94 23.69
C GLU A 156 -4.39 16.16 25.00
N LYS A 157 -5.36 15.30 25.31
CA LYS A 157 -5.35 14.47 26.53
C LYS A 157 -4.62 13.14 26.36
N ALA A 158 -4.63 12.56 25.17
CA ALA A 158 -4.01 11.25 24.90
C ALA A 158 -2.50 11.35 24.69
N ILE A 159 -1.98 12.42 24.08
CA ILE A 159 -0.55 12.55 23.73
C ILE A 159 0.40 12.30 24.91
N PRO A 160 0.18 12.88 26.11
CA PRO A 160 1.05 12.61 27.26
C PRO A 160 1.07 11.13 27.67
N GLY A 161 -0.09 10.47 27.62
CA GLY A 161 -0.22 9.04 27.91
C GLY A 161 0.48 8.17 26.87
N ILE A 162 0.29 8.48 25.58
CA ILE A 162 0.97 7.79 24.47
C ILE A 162 2.49 7.95 24.58
N ARG A 163 2.97 9.15 24.90
CA ARG A 163 4.40 9.41 25.14
C ARG A 163 4.94 8.52 26.26
N SER A 164 4.27 8.53 27.42
CA SER A 164 4.67 7.71 28.56
C SER A 164 4.64 6.22 28.22
N PHE A 165 3.64 5.76 27.47
CA PHE A 165 3.59 4.38 26.98
C PHE A 165 4.80 4.03 26.10
N ILE A 166 5.11 4.86 25.09
CA ILE A 166 6.26 4.63 24.19
C ILE A 166 7.59 4.60 24.96
N GLU A 167 7.78 5.52 25.92
CA GLU A 167 9.01 5.62 26.72
C GLU A 167 9.26 4.40 27.61
N ASN A 168 8.19 3.70 28.03
CA ASN A 168 8.28 2.58 28.99
C ASN A 168 8.04 1.21 28.35
N THR A 169 7.83 1.14 27.03
CA THR A 169 7.54 -0.11 26.33
C THR A 169 8.76 -0.63 25.59
N ASP A 170 9.11 -1.90 25.84
CA ASP A 170 10.12 -2.60 25.04
C ASP A 170 9.49 -3.13 23.74
N PHE A 171 9.76 -2.43 22.63
CA PHE A 171 9.29 -2.83 21.31
C PHE A 171 9.93 -4.14 20.81
N SER A 172 11.07 -4.56 21.35
CA SER A 172 11.67 -5.86 21.04
C SER A 172 10.81 -7.01 21.54
N ASP A 173 10.21 -6.87 22.73
CA ASP A 173 9.34 -7.90 23.29
C ASP A 173 7.96 -7.91 22.61
N LEU A 174 7.44 -6.72 22.25
CA LEU A 174 6.26 -6.63 21.38
C LEU A 174 6.49 -7.32 20.04
N LYS A 175 7.65 -7.14 19.41
CA LYS A 175 8.01 -7.82 18.17
C LYS A 175 8.00 -9.35 18.34
N LYS A 176 8.58 -9.88 19.44
CA LYS A 176 8.56 -11.32 19.74
C LYS A 176 7.13 -11.83 19.93
N LEU A 177 6.30 -11.10 20.67
CA LEU A 177 4.89 -11.44 20.88
C LEU A 177 4.14 -11.56 19.55
N VAL A 178 4.26 -10.53 18.70
CA VAL A 178 3.65 -10.54 17.36
C VAL A 178 4.15 -11.74 16.54
N GLY A 179 5.47 -11.99 16.55
CA GLY A 179 6.08 -13.12 15.85
C GLY A 179 5.53 -14.48 16.30
N HIS A 180 5.36 -14.70 17.61
CA HIS A 180 4.80 -15.94 18.15
C HIS A 180 3.28 -16.07 17.93
N SER A 181 2.57 -14.96 17.83
CA SER A 181 1.11 -14.95 17.62
C SER A 181 0.68 -15.10 16.15
N LYS A 182 1.61 -15.33 15.21
CA LYS A 182 1.32 -15.36 13.76
C LYS A 182 0.20 -16.34 13.39
N GLU A 183 0.18 -17.53 13.97
CA GLU A 183 -0.85 -18.54 13.67
C GLU A 183 -2.24 -18.15 14.20
N ASP A 184 -2.29 -17.59 15.41
CA ASP A 184 -3.53 -17.12 16.03
C ASP A 184 -4.11 -15.92 15.28
N ILE A 185 -3.26 -14.94 14.93
CA ILE A 185 -3.66 -13.78 14.11
C ILE A 185 -4.18 -14.26 12.75
N ASN A 186 -3.48 -15.19 12.09
CA ASN A 186 -3.93 -15.74 10.81
C ASN A 186 -5.30 -16.43 10.91
N SER A 187 -5.53 -17.19 11.99
CA SER A 187 -6.80 -17.87 12.22
C SER A 187 -7.93 -16.88 12.50
N MET A 188 -7.64 -15.84 13.30
CA MET A 188 -8.59 -14.76 13.58
C MET A 188 -8.93 -13.97 12.30
N VAL A 189 -7.94 -13.59 11.49
CA VAL A 189 -8.14 -12.87 10.23
C VAL A 189 -8.96 -13.71 9.25
N LYS A 190 -8.71 -15.03 9.15
CA LYS A 190 -9.54 -15.92 8.33
C LYS A 190 -10.99 -15.94 8.80
N GLY A 191 -11.22 -16.12 10.11
CA GLY A 191 -12.57 -16.08 10.66
C GLY A 191 -13.28 -14.74 10.43
N LEU A 192 -12.56 -13.61 10.54
CA LEU A 192 -13.11 -12.29 10.21
C LEU A 192 -13.46 -12.16 8.73
N ASN A 193 -12.59 -12.63 7.83
CA ASN A 193 -12.85 -12.62 6.39
C ASN A 193 -14.08 -13.46 6.03
N ASP A 194 -14.23 -14.64 6.64
CA ASP A 194 -15.40 -15.50 6.43
C ASP A 194 -16.69 -14.81 6.87
N LEU A 195 -16.67 -14.14 8.05
CA LEU A 195 -17.81 -13.35 8.53
C LEU A 195 -18.12 -12.15 7.63
N LEU A 196 -17.10 -11.46 7.10
CA LEU A 196 -17.32 -10.33 6.18
C LEU A 196 -18.00 -10.76 4.88
N VAL A 197 -17.72 -11.98 4.40
CA VAL A 197 -18.40 -12.57 3.25
C VAL A 197 -19.83 -12.98 3.60
N GLU A 198 -20.08 -13.49 4.81
CA GLU A 198 -21.42 -13.84 5.30
C GLU A 198 -22.34 -12.62 5.45
N PHE A 199 -21.78 -11.45 5.82
CA PHE A 199 -22.52 -10.20 6.03
C PHE A 199 -22.16 -9.11 5.00
N PRO A 200 -22.53 -9.28 3.71
CA PRO A 200 -22.09 -8.40 2.62
C PRO A 200 -22.54 -6.94 2.79
N GLY A 201 -23.70 -6.70 3.43
CA GLY A 201 -24.14 -5.34 3.74
C GLY A 201 -23.19 -4.60 4.70
N LYS A 202 -22.65 -5.31 5.70
CA LYS A 202 -21.64 -4.75 6.63
C LYS A 202 -20.30 -4.56 5.93
N LEU A 203 -19.94 -5.46 5.03
CA LEU A 203 -18.77 -5.29 4.17
C LEU A 203 -18.89 -4.02 3.32
N ILE A 204 -20.00 -3.80 2.61
CA ILE A 204 -20.20 -2.60 1.79
C ILE A 204 -20.11 -1.32 2.63
N THR A 205 -20.80 -1.26 3.78
CA THR A 205 -20.70 -0.10 4.68
C THR A 205 -19.28 0.08 5.22
N GLY A 206 -18.58 -1.01 5.57
CA GLY A 206 -17.19 -0.95 6.00
C GLY A 206 -16.25 -0.44 4.89
N LEU A 207 -16.44 -0.91 3.65
CA LEU A 207 -15.69 -0.44 2.49
C LEU A 207 -15.95 1.05 2.21
N SER A 208 -17.15 1.55 2.49
CA SER A 208 -17.49 2.99 2.32
C SER A 208 -16.70 3.92 3.25
N PHE A 209 -16.14 3.40 4.33
CA PHE A 209 -15.25 4.14 5.24
C PHE A 209 -13.80 4.21 4.73
N ILE A 210 -13.40 3.34 3.79
CA ILE A 210 -12.03 3.28 3.27
C ILE A 210 -11.58 4.64 2.70
N PRO A 211 -12.36 5.36 1.87
CA PRO A 211 -11.91 6.65 1.36
C PRO A 211 -11.62 7.68 2.46
N GLU A 212 -12.49 7.78 3.48
CA GLU A 212 -12.31 8.73 4.59
C GLU A 212 -11.07 8.39 5.41
N VAL A 213 -10.90 7.11 5.77
CA VAL A 213 -9.69 6.62 6.44
C VAL A 213 -8.46 6.86 5.59
N SER A 214 -8.53 6.59 4.28
CA SER A 214 -7.41 6.78 3.36
C SER A 214 -6.99 8.24 3.32
N ASN A 215 -7.93 9.19 3.27
CA ASN A 215 -7.63 10.61 3.32
C ASN A 215 -6.92 11.01 4.62
N HIS A 216 -7.38 10.51 5.77
CA HIS A 216 -6.70 10.74 7.03
C HIS A 216 -5.30 10.10 7.07
N ILE A 217 -5.16 8.87 6.60
CA ILE A 217 -3.87 8.19 6.47
C ILE A 217 -2.94 9.02 5.58
N LEU A 218 -3.39 9.55 4.45
CA LEU A 218 -2.57 10.38 3.56
C LEU A 218 -2.05 11.64 4.26
N ILE A 219 -2.87 12.29 5.11
CA ILE A 219 -2.44 13.45 5.90
C ILE A 219 -1.33 13.05 6.88
N TYR A 220 -1.52 11.95 7.62
CA TYR A 220 -0.53 11.48 8.59
C TYR A 220 0.73 10.95 7.91
N PHE A 221 0.57 10.25 6.80
CA PHE A 221 1.67 9.71 6.01
C PHE A 221 2.49 10.85 5.39
N LYS A 222 1.86 11.95 4.95
CA LYS A 222 2.55 13.16 4.54
C LYS A 222 3.42 13.75 5.66
N ASP A 223 2.89 13.89 6.88
CA ASP A 223 3.66 14.38 8.03
C ASP A 223 4.80 13.41 8.40
N LEU A 224 4.53 12.10 8.36
CA LEU A 224 5.53 11.07 8.63
C LEU A 224 6.67 11.07 7.61
N ILE A 225 6.35 11.11 6.31
CA ILE A 225 7.36 11.22 5.23
C ILE A 225 8.20 12.46 5.44
N TYR A 226 7.57 13.61 5.72
CA TYR A 226 8.30 14.84 5.99
C TYR A 226 9.27 14.70 7.16
N ARG A 227 8.88 13.98 8.24
CA ARG A 227 9.79 13.68 9.34
C ARG A 227 10.92 12.75 8.93
N PHE A 228 10.66 11.77 8.08
CA PHE A 228 11.70 10.89 7.54
C PHE A 228 12.68 11.61 6.61
N THR A 229 12.24 12.64 5.87
CA THR A 229 13.18 13.45 5.07
C THR A 229 14.10 14.33 5.92
N LEU A 230 13.85 14.45 7.23
CA LEU A 230 14.76 15.09 8.18
C LEU A 230 15.84 14.14 8.73
N LEU A 231 15.70 12.83 8.51
CA LEU A 231 16.72 11.86 8.92
C LEU A 231 17.94 11.92 7.99
N PRO A 232 19.14 11.62 8.50
CA PRO A 232 20.29 11.33 7.64
C PRO A 232 19.98 10.20 6.65
N ALA A 233 20.42 10.37 5.40
CA ALA A 233 20.07 9.47 4.29
C ALA A 233 20.57 8.03 4.52
N ASP A 234 21.71 7.86 5.17
CA ASP A 234 22.28 6.57 5.57
C ASP A 234 21.37 5.84 6.57
N ILE A 235 20.94 6.53 7.63
CA ILE A 235 20.05 5.96 8.66
C ILE A 235 18.70 5.56 8.05
N LEU A 236 18.11 6.42 7.22
CA LEU A 236 16.85 6.12 6.55
C LEU A 236 16.98 4.87 5.67
N THR A 237 18.06 4.79 4.89
CA THR A 237 18.32 3.65 4.01
C THR A 237 18.49 2.36 4.81
N ASP A 238 19.24 2.39 5.91
CA ASP A 238 19.45 1.22 6.77
C ASP A 238 18.15 0.72 7.41
N ILE A 239 17.27 1.63 7.84
CA ILE A 239 15.94 1.29 8.36
C ILE A 239 15.11 0.60 7.26
N LEU A 240 15.03 1.18 6.07
CA LEU A 240 14.24 0.63 4.97
C LEU A 240 14.75 -0.74 4.51
N ILE A 241 16.07 -0.92 4.39
CA ILE A 241 16.67 -2.20 4.03
C ILE A 241 16.40 -3.25 5.12
N SER A 242 16.48 -2.86 6.41
CA SER A 242 16.20 -3.78 7.51
C SER A 242 14.74 -4.24 7.51
N LEU A 243 13.81 -3.33 7.27
CA LEU A 243 12.39 -3.67 7.12
C LEU A 243 12.14 -4.58 5.92
N PHE A 244 12.78 -4.31 4.78
CA PHE A 244 12.65 -5.14 3.59
C PHE A 244 13.13 -6.57 3.83
N LYS A 245 14.24 -6.76 4.54
CA LYS A 245 14.80 -8.08 4.88
C LYS A 245 13.92 -8.92 5.82
N GLU A 246 13.01 -8.31 6.56
CA GLU A 246 12.12 -9.01 7.48
C GLU A 246 10.83 -9.53 6.80
N LEU A 247 10.60 -9.19 5.54
CA LEU A 247 9.43 -9.63 4.80
C LEU A 247 9.56 -11.10 4.38
N ASP A 248 8.44 -11.85 4.44
CA ASP A 248 8.40 -13.25 4.03
C ASP A 248 8.20 -13.38 2.51
N ASP A 249 9.25 -13.77 1.80
CA ASP A 249 9.29 -13.86 0.34
C ASP A 249 8.14 -14.71 -0.25
N LYS A 250 7.78 -15.82 0.41
CA LYS A 250 6.72 -16.72 -0.04
C LYS A 250 5.35 -16.05 0.06
N THR A 251 5.09 -15.36 1.17
CA THR A 251 3.86 -14.60 1.39
C THR A 251 3.77 -13.44 0.39
N ILE A 252 4.88 -12.76 0.08
CA ILE A 252 4.92 -11.75 -0.98
C ILE A 252 4.51 -12.36 -2.32
N GLY A 253 5.13 -13.49 -2.72
CA GLY A 253 4.81 -14.16 -3.98
C GLY A 253 3.33 -14.58 -4.08
N ALA A 254 2.78 -15.14 -3.00
CA ALA A 254 1.35 -15.47 -2.93
C ALA A 254 0.45 -14.23 -3.01
N CYS A 255 0.84 -13.13 -2.34
CA CYS A 255 0.12 -11.87 -2.40
C CYS A 255 0.12 -11.28 -3.81
N ILE A 256 1.27 -11.29 -4.51
CA ILE A 256 1.38 -10.83 -5.90
C ILE A 256 0.40 -11.59 -6.81
N ASN A 257 0.26 -12.91 -6.64
CA ASN A 257 -0.70 -13.70 -7.41
C ASN A 257 -2.16 -13.26 -7.16
N ASN A 258 -2.53 -13.01 -5.90
CA ASN A 258 -3.86 -12.53 -5.55
C ASN A 258 -4.11 -11.11 -6.09
N VAL A 259 -3.11 -10.23 -6.04
CA VAL A 259 -3.17 -8.89 -6.63
C VAL A 259 -3.32 -8.97 -8.15
N ASN A 260 -2.59 -9.83 -8.84
CA ASN A 260 -2.73 -10.03 -10.28
C ASN A 260 -4.14 -10.51 -10.66
N ALA A 261 -4.70 -11.44 -9.88
CA ALA A 261 -6.07 -11.88 -10.06
C ALA A 261 -7.08 -10.74 -9.85
N LEU A 262 -6.86 -9.90 -8.83
CA LEU A 262 -7.67 -8.71 -8.56
C LEU A 262 -7.56 -7.67 -9.67
N ILE A 263 -6.35 -7.34 -10.15
CA ILE A 263 -6.13 -6.41 -11.27
C ILE A 263 -6.89 -6.88 -12.50
N ARG A 264 -6.84 -8.18 -12.81
CA ARG A 264 -7.60 -8.76 -13.92
C ARG A 264 -9.10 -8.55 -13.73
N GLN A 265 -9.64 -8.81 -12.54
CA GLN A 265 -11.05 -8.60 -12.23
C GLN A 265 -11.47 -7.13 -12.33
N VAL A 266 -10.65 -6.22 -11.80
CA VAL A 266 -10.89 -4.78 -11.87
C VAL A 266 -10.85 -4.30 -13.32
N HIS A 267 -9.88 -4.75 -14.12
CA HIS A 267 -9.78 -4.41 -15.53
C HIS A 267 -11.03 -4.87 -16.31
N THR A 268 -11.42 -6.13 -16.16
CA THR A 268 -12.65 -6.65 -16.79
C THR A 268 -13.89 -5.92 -16.30
N GLY A 269 -14.02 -5.69 -14.99
CA GLY A 269 -15.13 -4.93 -14.41
C GLY A 269 -15.21 -3.50 -14.95
N SER A 270 -14.07 -2.82 -15.05
CA SER A 270 -13.96 -1.46 -15.59
C SER A 270 -14.40 -1.37 -17.05
N ALA A 271 -14.04 -2.38 -17.86
CA ALA A 271 -14.48 -2.47 -19.25
C ALA A 271 -15.98 -2.73 -19.37
N LEU A 272 -16.58 -3.49 -18.44
CA LEU A 272 -18.02 -3.80 -18.43
C LEU A 272 -18.91 -2.62 -18.03
N ILE A 273 -18.42 -1.73 -17.17
CA ILE A 273 -19.18 -0.55 -16.69
C ILE A 273 -18.87 0.74 -17.47
N GLY A 274 -17.82 0.74 -18.29
CA GLY A 274 -17.43 1.86 -19.14
C GLY A 274 -18.19 1.89 -20.48
N GLU A 275 -17.90 2.90 -21.29
CA GLU A 275 -18.41 2.97 -22.66
C GLU A 275 -17.53 2.09 -23.59
N PRO A 276 -18.07 1.60 -24.72
CA PRO A 276 -17.27 0.85 -25.69
C PRO A 276 -16.04 1.65 -26.15
N GLY A 277 -14.84 1.14 -25.85
CA GLY A 277 -13.57 1.80 -26.16
C GLY A 277 -13.05 2.76 -25.08
N ALA A 278 -13.81 3.03 -24.02
CA ALA A 278 -13.43 3.92 -22.93
C ALA A 278 -13.73 3.30 -21.54
N PRO A 279 -12.80 2.50 -20.98
CA PRO A 279 -12.96 1.91 -19.65
C PRO A 279 -13.16 2.99 -18.58
N LYS A 280 -14.12 2.79 -17.67
CA LYS A 280 -14.51 3.78 -16.66
C LYS A 280 -13.36 4.19 -15.73
N PHE A 281 -12.44 3.27 -15.47
CA PHE A 281 -11.28 3.55 -14.60
C PHE A 281 -10.34 4.58 -15.23
N SER A 282 -10.17 4.55 -16.55
CA SER A 282 -9.26 5.48 -17.25
C SER A 282 -9.75 6.93 -17.17
N SER A 283 -11.04 7.17 -17.36
CA SER A 283 -11.62 8.53 -17.28
C SER A 283 -11.49 9.10 -15.87
N ASP A 284 -11.84 8.31 -14.86
CA ASP A 284 -11.85 8.76 -13.47
C ASP A 284 -10.41 8.95 -12.96
N LEU A 285 -9.48 8.11 -13.42
CA LEU A 285 -8.05 8.26 -13.12
C LEU A 285 -7.47 9.55 -13.72
N LEU A 286 -7.80 9.90 -14.96
CA LEU A 286 -7.32 11.11 -15.62
C LEU A 286 -7.73 12.37 -14.84
N GLU A 287 -8.99 12.45 -14.41
CA GLU A 287 -9.50 13.57 -13.60
C GLU A 287 -8.71 13.71 -12.28
N LYS A 288 -8.44 12.59 -11.60
CA LYS A 288 -7.67 12.61 -10.34
C LYS A 288 -6.20 12.90 -10.54
N LEU A 289 -5.56 12.34 -11.57
CA LEU A 289 -4.16 12.64 -11.89
C LEU A 289 -3.95 14.11 -12.25
N THR A 290 -4.90 14.73 -12.96
CA THR A 290 -4.86 16.17 -13.26
C THR A 290 -4.86 17.01 -11.99
N THR A 291 -5.71 16.65 -11.01
CA THR A 291 -5.77 17.32 -9.70
C THR A 291 -4.49 17.09 -8.88
N ILE A 292 -3.90 15.90 -8.96
CA ILE A 292 -2.64 15.60 -8.25
C ILE A 292 -1.47 16.36 -8.88
N GLN A 293 -1.40 16.40 -10.22
CA GLN A 293 -0.33 17.05 -10.97
C GLN A 293 -0.20 18.53 -10.59
N SER A 294 -1.32 19.24 -10.38
CA SER A 294 -1.29 20.66 -10.00
C SER A 294 -0.64 20.94 -8.64
N GLU A 295 -0.50 19.92 -7.78
CA GLU A 295 0.11 20.03 -6.45
C GLU A 295 1.57 19.55 -6.41
N ILE A 296 2.08 18.96 -7.50
CA ILE A 296 3.43 18.40 -7.55
C ILE A 296 4.46 19.47 -7.94
N ASN A 297 5.58 19.51 -7.20
CA ASN A 297 6.76 20.25 -7.63
C ASN A 297 7.48 19.46 -8.75
N ASN A 298 7.40 19.97 -9.98
CA ASN A 298 7.96 19.33 -11.17
C ASN A 298 9.49 19.12 -11.07
N GLU A 299 10.24 20.07 -10.52
CA GLU A 299 11.70 19.94 -10.41
C GLU A 299 12.09 18.83 -9.44
N LEU A 300 11.42 18.75 -8.28
CA LEU A 300 11.66 17.69 -7.31
C LEU A 300 11.20 16.33 -7.86
N LEU A 301 10.08 16.29 -8.60
CA LEU A 301 9.60 15.09 -9.28
C LEU A 301 10.66 14.57 -10.26
N LEU A 302 11.26 15.44 -11.08
CA LEU A 302 12.29 15.03 -12.04
C LEU A 302 13.57 14.55 -11.35
N LYS A 303 14.06 15.26 -10.33
CA LYS A 303 15.26 14.85 -9.57
C LYS A 303 15.06 13.50 -8.87
N SER A 304 13.91 13.30 -8.22
CA SER A 304 13.56 12.03 -7.60
C SER A 304 13.35 10.92 -8.65
N GLY A 305 12.76 11.26 -9.80
CA GLY A 305 12.63 10.37 -10.94
C GLY A 305 13.98 9.84 -11.44
N ASN A 306 14.98 10.70 -11.58
CA ASN A 306 16.32 10.29 -12.01
C ASN A 306 16.98 9.34 -11.01
N ALA A 307 16.87 9.61 -9.70
CA ALA A 307 17.37 8.68 -8.68
C ALA A 307 16.65 7.32 -8.71
N LEU A 308 15.35 7.31 -9.06
CA LEU A 308 14.59 6.07 -9.25
C LEU A 308 14.99 5.31 -10.51
N ILE A 309 15.47 5.98 -11.57
CA ILE A 309 15.98 5.31 -12.78
C ILE A 309 17.18 4.44 -12.42
N ASP A 310 18.14 4.96 -11.66
CA ASP A 310 19.32 4.21 -11.21
C ASP A 310 18.91 2.98 -10.38
N GLY A 311 17.99 3.18 -9.43
CA GLY A 311 17.46 2.07 -8.62
C GLY A 311 16.73 1.02 -9.44
N LYS A 312 15.93 1.46 -10.43
CA LYS A 312 15.21 0.57 -11.35
C LYS A 312 16.18 -0.23 -12.21
N GLU A 313 17.29 0.35 -12.65
CA GLU A 313 18.32 -0.34 -13.42
C GLU A 313 18.91 -1.51 -12.62
N VAL A 314 19.23 -1.29 -11.34
CA VAL A 314 19.74 -2.35 -10.45
C VAL A 314 18.71 -3.47 -10.28
N ILE A 315 17.43 -3.14 -10.07
CA ILE A 315 16.34 -4.12 -9.96
C ILE A 315 16.22 -4.91 -11.28
N GLN A 316 16.24 -4.22 -12.42
CA GLN A 316 16.07 -4.86 -13.73
C GLN A 316 17.27 -5.75 -14.08
N LYS A 317 18.50 -5.34 -13.77
CA LYS A 317 19.70 -6.19 -13.89
C LYS A 317 19.60 -7.45 -13.02
N THR A 318 19.15 -7.28 -11.77
CA THR A 318 18.95 -8.41 -10.85
C THR A 318 17.87 -9.36 -11.37
N PHE A 319 16.76 -8.82 -11.86
CA PHE A 319 15.69 -9.59 -12.45
C PHE A 319 16.12 -10.32 -13.73
N ASN A 320 16.87 -9.66 -14.61
CA ASN A 320 17.43 -10.28 -15.82
C ASN A 320 18.38 -11.45 -15.48
N ALA A 321 19.17 -11.31 -14.41
CA ALA A 321 19.99 -12.42 -13.92
C ALA A 321 19.15 -13.62 -13.46
N LEU A 322 17.96 -13.39 -12.89
CA LEU A 322 17.01 -14.45 -12.55
C LEU A 322 16.37 -15.07 -13.80
N LEU A 323 15.98 -14.26 -14.79
CA LEU A 323 15.41 -14.73 -16.06
C LEU A 323 16.33 -15.71 -16.80
N ASN A 324 17.63 -15.48 -16.75
CA ASN A 324 18.62 -16.36 -17.39
C ASN A 324 18.60 -17.79 -16.83
N ASN A 325 18.06 -18.00 -15.63
CA ASN A 325 17.99 -19.31 -14.98
C ASN A 325 16.67 -20.06 -15.27
N ASP A 326 15.67 -19.41 -15.89
CA ASP A 326 14.36 -20.00 -16.21
C ASP A 326 13.94 -19.66 -17.66
N GLN A 327 14.17 -20.61 -18.57
CA GLN A 327 13.90 -20.43 -20.00
C GLN A 327 12.41 -20.31 -20.34
N GLU A 328 11.53 -20.93 -19.56
CA GLU A 328 10.08 -20.84 -19.79
C GLU A 328 9.58 -19.46 -19.40
N PHE A 329 9.98 -19.00 -18.21
CA PHE A 329 9.65 -17.67 -17.74
C PHE A 329 10.24 -16.58 -18.65
N LEU A 330 11.47 -16.75 -19.15
CA LEU A 330 12.08 -15.83 -20.12
C LEU A 330 11.21 -15.69 -21.38
N LYS A 331 10.68 -16.78 -21.95
CA LYS A 331 9.83 -16.71 -23.14
C LYS A 331 8.54 -15.93 -22.89
N VAL A 332 7.85 -16.22 -21.78
CA VAL A 332 6.62 -15.51 -21.39
C VAL A 332 6.93 -14.03 -21.14
N HIS A 333 8.04 -13.75 -20.47
CA HIS A 333 8.48 -12.38 -20.20
C HIS A 333 8.81 -11.62 -21.48
N LEU A 334 9.55 -12.20 -22.42
CA LEU A 334 9.88 -11.58 -23.71
C LEU A 334 8.61 -11.27 -24.53
N HIS A 335 7.65 -12.19 -24.56
CA HIS A 335 6.37 -11.93 -25.22
C HIS A 335 5.63 -10.75 -24.58
N HIS A 336 5.55 -10.73 -23.24
CA HIS A 336 4.96 -9.61 -22.51
C HIS A 336 5.71 -8.30 -22.73
N LEU A 337 7.05 -8.33 -22.76
CA LEU A 337 7.88 -7.17 -23.04
C LEU A 337 7.54 -6.59 -24.41
N ILE A 338 7.45 -7.40 -25.47
CA ILE A 338 7.09 -6.92 -26.82
C ILE A 338 5.72 -6.23 -26.79
N LEU A 339 4.71 -6.83 -26.16
CA LEU A 339 3.38 -6.20 -26.02
C LEU A 339 3.43 -4.89 -25.24
N SER A 340 4.21 -4.86 -24.14
CA SER A 340 4.42 -3.66 -23.33
C SER A 340 5.16 -2.57 -24.11
N TYR A 341 6.18 -2.93 -24.90
CA TYR A 341 6.94 -2.00 -25.73
C TYR A 341 6.08 -1.42 -26.84
N ASN A 342 5.22 -2.22 -27.49
CA ASN A 342 4.27 -1.69 -28.48
C ASN A 342 3.37 -0.62 -27.86
N SER A 343 2.81 -0.88 -26.67
CA SER A 343 2.02 0.12 -25.95
C SER A 343 2.84 1.36 -25.56
N LYS A 344 4.09 1.19 -25.12
CA LYS A 344 5.00 2.31 -24.81
C LYS A 344 5.37 3.12 -26.05
N ILE A 345 5.54 2.48 -27.22
CA ILE A 345 5.80 3.15 -28.49
C ILE A 345 4.60 4.00 -28.88
N THR A 346 3.37 3.51 -28.72
CA THR A 346 2.15 4.31 -28.94
C THR A 346 2.13 5.54 -28.04
N VAL A 347 2.37 5.38 -26.73
CA VAL A 347 2.42 6.51 -25.79
C VAL A 347 3.59 7.46 -26.09
N LEU A 348 4.75 6.94 -26.50
CA LEU A 348 5.89 7.76 -26.90
C LEU A 348 5.57 8.56 -28.15
N LYS A 349 4.88 7.96 -29.13
CA LYS A 349 4.39 8.66 -30.31
C LYS A 349 3.49 9.83 -29.91
N GLU A 350 2.48 9.59 -29.07
CA GLU A 350 1.60 10.66 -28.57
C GLU A 350 2.39 11.79 -27.89
N LYS A 351 3.46 11.45 -27.15
CA LYS A 351 4.35 12.46 -26.54
C LYS A 351 5.20 13.22 -27.57
N ILE A 352 5.67 12.54 -28.61
CA ILE A 352 6.40 13.18 -29.71
C ILE A 352 5.48 14.11 -30.49
N ASP A 353 4.23 13.70 -30.73
CA ASP A 353 3.22 14.54 -31.39
C ASP A 353 2.97 15.82 -30.57
N ILE A 354 2.93 15.73 -29.24
CA ILE A 354 2.85 16.92 -28.36
C ILE A 354 4.09 17.81 -28.46
N ILE A 355 5.28 17.22 -28.63
CA ILE A 355 6.53 17.96 -28.81
C ILE A 355 6.55 18.69 -30.16
N ASP A 356 6.04 18.05 -31.22
CA ASP A 356 5.93 18.64 -32.56
C ASP A 356 5.00 19.86 -32.57
N GLU A 357 4.02 19.90 -31.65
CA GLU A 357 3.14 21.05 -31.44
C GLU A 357 3.80 22.21 -30.65
N LEU A 358 5.02 22.04 -30.12
CA LEU A 358 5.77 23.12 -29.45
C LEU A 358 6.42 24.06 -30.48
N ASN A 359 6.56 25.34 -30.13
CA ASN A 359 7.03 26.37 -31.08
C ASN A 359 8.53 26.19 -31.46
N GLU A 360 8.95 26.76 -32.61
CA GLU A 360 10.34 26.72 -33.12
C GLU A 360 11.41 27.22 -32.13
N ASP A 361 11.04 28.05 -31.14
CA ASP A 361 11.91 28.57 -30.09
C ASP A 361 12.39 27.49 -29.09
N ASP A 362 11.82 26.27 -29.09
CA ASP A 362 12.18 25.16 -28.19
C ASP A 362 13.25 24.20 -28.76
N SER A 363 13.83 24.53 -29.91
CA SER A 363 14.85 23.70 -30.59
C SER A 363 16.12 23.45 -29.76
N GLU A 364 16.55 24.41 -28.93
CA GLU A 364 17.66 24.23 -27.98
C GLU A 364 17.34 23.20 -26.89
N SER A 365 16.09 23.15 -26.43
CA SER A 365 15.63 22.17 -25.44
C SER A 365 15.65 20.77 -26.02
N LEU A 366 15.24 20.59 -27.28
CA LEU A 366 15.30 19.28 -27.96
C LEU A 366 16.74 18.82 -28.19
N ALA A 367 17.63 19.71 -28.60
CA ALA A 367 19.04 19.39 -28.76
C ALA A 367 19.67 18.90 -27.44
N SER A 368 19.30 19.52 -26.30
CA SER A 368 19.77 19.09 -24.98
C SER A 368 19.31 17.67 -24.64
N ILE A 369 18.03 17.33 -24.90
CA ILE A 369 17.47 15.98 -24.64
C ILE A 369 18.18 14.93 -25.50
N ILE A 370 18.39 15.22 -26.79
CA ILE A 370 19.05 14.29 -27.72
C ILE A 370 20.51 14.06 -27.30
N SER A 371 21.18 15.07 -26.76
CA SER A 371 22.59 14.97 -26.33
C SER A 371 22.81 14.04 -25.13
N GLU A 372 21.77 13.74 -24.35
CA GLU A 372 21.84 12.80 -23.21
C GLU A 372 21.75 11.33 -23.64
N ILE A 373 21.42 11.05 -24.91
CA ILE A 373 21.33 9.68 -25.42
C ILE A 373 22.74 9.06 -25.46
N ASN A 374 22.94 7.94 -24.77
CA ASN A 374 24.17 7.17 -24.88
C ASN A 374 24.25 6.48 -26.26
N VAL A 375 24.90 7.16 -27.21
CA VAL A 375 25.07 6.69 -28.59
C VAL A 375 25.79 5.33 -28.65
N SER A 376 26.66 5.02 -27.69
CA SER A 376 27.36 3.74 -27.64
C SER A 376 26.41 2.57 -27.35
N ASP A 377 25.55 2.71 -26.34
CA ASP A 377 24.57 1.67 -25.98
C ASP A 377 23.53 1.48 -27.09
N LEU A 378 23.15 2.59 -27.76
CA LEU A 378 22.29 2.53 -28.93
C LEU A 378 22.94 1.75 -30.08
N ALA A 379 24.24 1.95 -30.34
CA ALA A 379 24.96 1.20 -31.36
C ALA A 379 25.04 -0.30 -31.02
N GLU A 380 25.27 -0.66 -29.75
CA GLU A 380 25.26 -2.07 -29.31
C GLU A 380 23.88 -2.71 -29.45
N MET A 381 22.82 -1.96 -29.12
CA MET A 381 21.43 -2.40 -29.32
C MET A 381 21.13 -2.64 -30.81
N ILE A 382 21.54 -1.71 -31.69
CA ILE A 382 21.37 -1.84 -33.14
C ILE A 382 22.13 -3.08 -33.67
N ASN A 383 23.36 -3.31 -33.22
CA ASN A 383 24.13 -4.49 -33.61
C ASN A 383 23.44 -5.79 -33.17
N THR A 384 22.93 -5.83 -31.94
CA THR A 384 22.17 -6.97 -31.41
C THR A 384 20.89 -7.20 -32.22
N PHE A 385 20.21 -6.13 -32.60
CA PHE A 385 19.04 -6.20 -33.46
C PHE A 385 19.38 -6.77 -34.84
N PHE A 386 20.45 -6.30 -35.50
CA PHE A 386 20.89 -6.86 -36.77
C PHE A 386 21.28 -8.33 -36.67
N PHE A 387 21.93 -8.74 -35.58
CA PHE A 387 22.21 -10.15 -35.32
C PHE A 387 20.93 -10.99 -35.23
N ILE A 388 19.89 -10.48 -34.55
CA ILE A 388 18.57 -11.13 -34.49
C ILE A 388 17.92 -11.20 -35.88
N LEU A 389 17.97 -10.12 -36.67
CA LEU A 389 17.42 -10.12 -38.03
C LEU A 389 18.13 -11.12 -38.95
N ASN A 390 19.47 -11.21 -38.88
CA ASN A 390 20.23 -12.21 -39.65
C ASN A 390 19.85 -13.63 -39.21
N THR A 391 19.73 -13.86 -37.91
CA THR A 391 19.26 -15.15 -37.38
C THR A 391 17.84 -15.47 -37.87
N LEU A 392 16.94 -14.49 -37.91
CA LEU A 392 15.59 -14.64 -38.45
C LEU A 392 15.59 -14.89 -39.95
N GLN A 393 16.47 -14.25 -40.72
CA GLN A 393 16.61 -14.51 -42.15
C GLN A 393 17.00 -15.97 -42.42
N ASP A 394 17.91 -16.51 -41.60
CA ASP A 394 18.40 -17.89 -41.74
C ASP A 394 17.34 -18.94 -41.39
N HIS A 395 16.48 -18.66 -40.40
CA HIS A 395 15.52 -19.64 -39.87
C HIS A 395 14.07 -19.42 -40.34
N SER A 396 13.66 -18.18 -40.56
CA SER A 396 12.27 -17.74 -40.80
C SER A 396 12.21 -16.52 -41.75
N PRO A 397 12.71 -16.62 -43.00
CA PRO A 397 12.85 -15.48 -43.92
C PRO A 397 11.51 -14.77 -44.23
N GLN A 398 10.40 -15.51 -44.25
CA GLN A 398 9.06 -14.95 -44.46
C GLN A 398 8.64 -13.97 -43.35
N MET A 399 9.06 -14.23 -42.11
CA MET A 399 8.78 -13.33 -40.98
C MET A 399 9.57 -12.03 -41.10
N LEU A 400 10.83 -12.11 -41.55
CA LEU A 400 11.63 -10.91 -41.81
C LEU A 400 11.00 -10.07 -42.92
N GLN A 401 10.59 -10.68 -44.03
CA GLN A 401 9.89 -9.99 -45.12
C GLN A 401 8.63 -9.27 -44.61
N LYS A 402 7.83 -9.95 -43.77
CA LYS A 402 6.65 -9.35 -43.16
C LYS A 402 7.01 -8.14 -42.32
N ILE A 403 7.99 -8.26 -41.41
CA ILE A 403 8.45 -7.16 -40.54
C ILE A 403 8.92 -5.97 -41.40
N ILE A 404 9.74 -6.21 -42.43
CA ILE A 404 10.21 -5.16 -43.33
C ILE A 404 9.02 -4.48 -44.00
N SER A 405 8.07 -5.24 -44.56
CA SER A 405 6.91 -4.65 -45.24
C SER A 405 6.01 -3.83 -44.31
N GLU A 406 5.75 -4.32 -43.09
CA GLU A 406 4.93 -3.61 -42.11
C GLU A 406 5.64 -2.36 -41.58
N PHE A 407 6.98 -2.37 -41.55
CA PHE A 407 7.78 -1.21 -41.19
C PHE A 407 7.89 -0.17 -42.31
N THR A 408 8.07 -0.57 -43.57
CA THR A 408 8.29 0.37 -44.69
C THR A 408 7.03 1.06 -45.15
N ASN A 409 5.88 0.39 -45.12
CA ASN A 409 4.61 0.93 -45.61
C ASN A 409 4.14 2.23 -44.94
N PRO A 410 4.26 2.42 -43.61
CA PRO A 410 3.82 3.65 -42.95
C PRO A 410 4.84 4.81 -43.00
N LEU A 411 6.03 4.62 -43.60
CA LEU A 411 7.07 5.65 -43.61
C LEU A 411 6.73 6.79 -44.59
N ASP A 412 6.87 8.03 -44.14
CA ASP A 412 6.85 9.19 -45.04
C ASP A 412 8.19 9.30 -45.77
N LEU A 413 8.19 8.88 -47.04
CA LEU A 413 9.38 8.86 -47.87
C LEU A 413 9.95 10.26 -48.13
N ASN A 414 9.12 11.31 -48.11
CA ASN A 414 9.61 12.68 -48.32
C ASN A 414 10.40 13.16 -47.10
N GLU A 415 9.91 12.88 -45.89
CA GLU A 415 10.60 13.27 -44.67
C GLU A 415 11.91 12.50 -44.48
N ILE A 416 11.90 11.21 -44.85
CA ILE A 416 13.13 10.41 -44.92
C ILE A 416 14.11 10.99 -45.95
N GLU A 417 13.64 11.37 -47.14
CA GLU A 417 14.49 11.99 -48.17
C GLU A 417 15.13 13.29 -47.64
N ASN A 418 14.35 14.16 -47.00
CA ASN A 418 14.84 15.43 -46.44
C ASN A 418 15.84 15.20 -45.30
N THR A 419 15.52 14.29 -44.39
CA THR A 419 16.41 13.92 -43.27
C THR A 419 17.71 13.32 -43.78
N LEU A 420 17.65 12.38 -44.73
CA LEU A 420 18.83 11.77 -45.33
C LEU A 420 19.68 12.78 -46.10
N LYS A 421 19.07 13.72 -46.84
CA LYS A 421 19.83 14.80 -47.50
C LYS A 421 20.62 15.61 -46.49
N THR A 422 19.97 16.04 -45.41
CA THR A 422 20.62 16.84 -44.35
C THR A 422 21.77 16.05 -43.71
N ILE A 423 21.50 14.81 -43.29
CA ILE A 423 22.50 13.96 -42.65
C ILE A 423 23.67 13.66 -43.60
N MET A 424 23.41 13.30 -44.86
CA MET A 424 24.44 12.87 -45.81
C MET A 424 25.26 14.05 -46.35
N LEU A 425 24.65 15.22 -46.56
CA LEU A 425 25.37 16.40 -47.03
C LEU A 425 26.27 16.95 -45.93
N ASP A 426 25.76 17.04 -44.69
CA ASP A 426 26.46 17.72 -43.60
C ASP A 426 27.41 16.79 -42.83
N ASN A 427 27.19 15.47 -42.83
CA ASN A 427 27.97 14.50 -42.05
C ASN A 427 28.69 13.43 -42.90
N SER A 428 28.91 13.70 -44.20
CA SER A 428 29.51 12.76 -45.15
C SER A 428 30.84 12.13 -44.69
N THR A 429 31.65 12.85 -43.90
CA THR A 429 32.92 12.36 -43.36
C THR A 429 32.74 11.30 -42.26
N SER A 430 31.79 11.50 -41.36
CA SER A 430 31.50 10.60 -40.24
C SER A 430 30.80 9.31 -40.69
N ILE A 431 29.91 9.41 -41.68
CA ILE A 431 29.12 8.28 -42.20
C ILE A 431 29.84 7.58 -43.37
N GLY A 432 30.88 8.20 -43.92
CA GLY A 432 31.68 7.66 -45.03
C GLY A 432 32.05 6.18 -44.91
N PRO A 433 32.53 5.66 -43.77
CA PRO A 433 32.81 4.24 -43.59
C PRO A 433 31.57 3.34 -43.72
N LEU A 434 30.44 3.76 -43.15
CA LEU A 434 29.17 3.03 -43.25
C LEU A 434 28.67 3.03 -44.70
N ILE A 435 28.68 4.19 -45.37
CA ILE A 435 28.33 4.32 -46.79
C ILE A 435 29.22 3.41 -47.62
N ARG A 436 30.55 3.45 -47.46
CA ARG A 436 31.45 2.57 -48.24
C ARG A 436 31.17 1.09 -48.08
N THR A 437 30.63 0.69 -46.92
CA THR A 437 30.27 -0.70 -46.63
C THR A 437 28.92 -1.07 -47.24
N MET A 438 27.92 -0.21 -47.09
CA MET A 438 26.55 -0.47 -47.56
C MET A 438 26.36 -0.18 -49.05
N PHE A 439 27.05 0.83 -49.57
CA PHE A 439 26.84 1.37 -50.92
C PHE A 439 27.05 0.34 -52.03
N PRO A 440 28.07 -0.55 -52.00
CA PRO A 440 28.19 -1.59 -53.01
C PRO A 440 26.97 -2.54 -53.05
N ILE A 441 26.46 -2.94 -51.88
CA ILE A 441 25.29 -3.81 -51.76
C ILE A 441 24.03 -3.08 -52.25
N ILE A 442 23.90 -1.81 -51.85
CA ILE A 442 22.80 -0.95 -52.26
C ILE A 442 22.85 -0.70 -53.76
N VAL A 443 24.00 -0.43 -54.38
CA VAL A 443 24.15 -0.19 -55.82
C VAL A 443 23.80 -1.45 -56.61
N ASP A 444 24.27 -2.62 -56.18
CA ASP A 444 23.96 -3.90 -56.82
C ASP A 444 22.43 -4.13 -56.89
N ARG A 445 21.71 -3.84 -55.80
CA ARG A 445 20.24 -3.94 -55.73
C ARG A 445 19.49 -2.75 -56.32
N LEU A 446 20.05 -1.55 -56.25
CA LEU A 446 19.49 -0.34 -56.84
C LEU A 446 19.52 -0.42 -58.35
N ILE A 447 20.52 -1.05 -58.97
CA ILE A 447 20.52 -1.26 -60.42
C ILE A 447 19.28 -2.06 -60.85
N ASP A 448 18.86 -3.04 -60.04
CA ASP A 448 17.61 -3.77 -60.26
C ASP A 448 16.38 -2.87 -60.06
N CYS A 449 16.35 -2.06 -58.99
CA CYS A 449 15.23 -1.12 -58.69
C CYS A 449 15.18 0.10 -59.63
N LEU A 450 16.27 0.46 -60.29
CA LEU A 450 16.35 1.49 -61.31
C LEU A 450 15.94 0.93 -62.68
N SER A 451 15.34 -0.24 -62.77
CA SER A 451 14.65 -0.70 -63.99
C SER A 451 13.43 0.18 -64.27
N ALA A 452 13.00 0.31 -65.53
CA ALA A 452 11.85 1.17 -65.85
C ALA A 452 10.54 0.49 -65.41
N GLU A 453 9.82 1.11 -64.46
CA GLU A 453 8.55 0.58 -63.94
C GLU A 453 7.32 1.43 -64.34
N ASN A 454 7.48 2.53 -65.10
CA ASN A 454 6.40 3.43 -65.51
C ASN A 454 5.60 3.98 -64.31
N ASP A 455 6.29 4.60 -63.35
CA ASP A 455 5.67 5.20 -62.16
C ASP A 455 5.84 6.73 -62.09
N ASP A 456 5.20 7.38 -61.10
CA ASP A 456 5.24 8.83 -60.92
C ASP A 456 6.64 9.37 -60.51
N ASN A 457 7.61 8.48 -60.26
CA ASN A 457 8.99 8.82 -59.91
C ASN A 457 9.97 8.69 -61.09
N ASP A 458 9.50 8.29 -62.27
CA ASP A 458 10.33 7.99 -63.45
C ASP A 458 11.29 9.12 -63.81
N GLU A 459 10.91 10.40 -63.69
CA GLU A 459 11.80 11.53 -64.01
C GLU A 459 12.97 11.66 -63.02
N LYS A 460 12.72 11.41 -61.73
CA LYS A 460 13.78 11.38 -60.69
C LYS A 460 14.69 10.18 -60.89
N ILE A 461 14.11 9.02 -61.21
CA ILE A 461 14.83 7.77 -61.48
C ILE A 461 15.71 7.93 -62.73
N ASP A 462 15.21 8.55 -63.80
CA ASP A 462 15.98 8.84 -65.01
C ASP A 462 17.14 9.80 -64.76
N ASN A 463 16.94 10.81 -63.92
CA ASN A 463 18.01 11.71 -63.51
C ASN A 463 19.08 10.97 -62.69
N ALA A 464 18.68 10.07 -61.78
CA ALA A 464 19.60 9.21 -61.03
C ALA A 464 20.39 8.27 -61.94
N ARG A 465 19.75 7.61 -62.92
CA ARG A 465 20.42 6.78 -63.94
C ARG A 465 21.46 7.59 -64.72
N LYS A 466 21.13 8.82 -65.14
CA LYS A 466 22.05 9.70 -65.86
C LYS A 466 23.28 10.06 -65.02
N LYS A 467 23.09 10.41 -63.75
CA LYS A 467 24.19 10.73 -62.82
C LYS A 467 25.10 9.52 -62.55
N VAL A 468 24.52 8.34 -62.33
CA VAL A 468 25.28 7.10 -62.15
C VAL A 468 26.07 6.76 -63.42
N CYS A 469 25.46 6.91 -64.59
CA CYS A 469 26.12 6.67 -65.88
C CYS A 469 27.26 7.66 -66.12
N GLN A 470 27.08 8.95 -65.81
CA GLN A 470 28.13 9.97 -65.87
C GLN A 470 29.31 9.65 -64.94
N PHE A 471 29.02 9.26 -63.70
CA PHE A 471 30.02 8.84 -62.73
C PHE A 471 30.82 7.60 -63.20
N ILE A 472 30.13 6.55 -63.66
CA ILE A 472 30.77 5.32 -64.17
C ILE A 472 31.61 5.59 -65.42
N MET A 473 31.15 6.47 -66.31
CA MET A 473 31.88 6.84 -67.52
C MET A 473 33.07 7.78 -67.27
N GLY A 474 33.34 8.14 -66.00
CA GLY A 474 34.46 9.01 -65.63
C GLY A 474 34.37 10.41 -66.25
N LYS A 475 33.17 10.83 -66.67
CA LYS A 475 32.93 12.22 -67.05
C LYS A 475 32.75 12.98 -65.75
N GLU A 476 33.69 13.88 -65.44
CA GLU A 476 33.60 14.73 -64.25
C GLU A 476 32.20 15.34 -64.15
N VAL A 477 31.59 15.19 -62.97
CA VAL A 477 30.30 15.78 -62.57
C VAL A 477 30.54 17.20 -62.07
#